data_AF-A0AAE4IB19-F1
#
_entry.id   AF-A0AAE4IB19-F1
#
_cell.length_a   1.000
_cell.length_b   1.000
_cell.length_c   1.000
_cell.angle_alpha   90.00
_cell.angle_beta   90.00
_cell.angle_gamma   90.00
#
_symmetry.space_group_name_H-M   'P 1'
#
loop_
_entity.id
_entity.type
_entity.pdbx_description
1 polymer ?
#
loop_
_entity_poly.entity_id
_entity_poly.type
_entity_poly.pdbx_seq_one_letter_code
_entity_poly.pdbx_strand_id
1 'polypeptide(L)'
;MKVNNLFLVGVAALSLGMTACNNEDVPPVNNPGEGTTFAGMYVSAMKDVSTRAVNDNQEDYGGRTEESKLTELQLLSNVLSQTWTLGTVADETGKFWETQTAGTFKVAPWKTNPGLQSMALLFNKGSLSADIATAADKTHGSTATAVNDIAALATDNKFVMTSKAEQKTIAPGITEDAAKTGTSEAQNVFSFDVERVVAQGLVAKDATLEENTADGKGKVDLTDIKYTAINGAAKTYLFRNHAGKRTIGDADGLYEGFVSAIDGYSDFEAAKEPEGSAKENLIRLGNLLSKDNPQQNDLGMYAAKNAAANASEAKTCRY
;
A
#
# COMPACT_ATOMS: atom_id res chain seq x y z
N MET A 1 56.10 75.36 24.69
CA MET A 1 55.75 74.52 25.86
C MET A 1 55.72 73.06 25.45
N LYS A 2 56.34 72.20 26.27
CA LYS A 2 56.11 70.73 26.48
C LYS A 2 55.88 69.85 25.22
N VAL A 3 56.86 69.06 24.77
CA VAL A 3 57.43 67.82 25.36
C VAL A 3 56.45 66.63 25.36
N ASN A 4 56.81 65.67 24.49
CA ASN A 4 56.76 64.20 24.58
C ASN A 4 55.47 63.40 24.36
N ASN A 5 55.60 62.56 23.32
CA ASN A 5 55.57 61.09 23.31
C ASN A 5 54.41 60.36 24.00
N LEU A 6 53.74 59.52 23.22
CA LEU A 6 53.73 58.10 23.56
C LEU A 6 53.69 57.20 22.31
N PHE A 7 54.81 56.50 22.12
CA PHE A 7 55.05 55.15 21.58
C PHE A 7 54.01 54.54 20.61
N LEU A 8 54.35 54.22 19.35
CA LEU A 8 55.22 53.10 18.90
C LEU A 8 54.72 51.78 19.50
N VAL A 9 54.17 50.84 18.72
CA VAL A 9 54.85 49.74 18.01
C VAL A 9 53.81 49.22 17.00
N GLY A 10 54.08 48.80 15.78
CA GLY A 10 55.27 48.50 15.00
C GLY A 10 54.72 47.75 13.77
N VAL A 11 55.13 48.10 12.54
CA VAL A 11 56.18 47.40 11.78
C VAL A 11 55.75 45.94 11.51
N ALA A 12 55.67 45.41 10.31
CA ALA A 12 56.28 45.69 9.01
C ALA A 12 55.40 44.93 7.99
N ALA A 13 55.06 45.49 6.84
CA ALA A 13 55.91 45.68 5.68
C ALA A 13 55.65 44.61 4.61
N LEU A 14 55.57 45.15 3.38
CA LEU A 14 56.03 44.56 2.14
C LEU A 14 55.23 43.37 1.60
N SER A 15 54.32 43.75 0.69
CA SER A 15 54.38 43.40 -0.73
C SER A 15 55.10 42.09 -1.07
N LEU A 16 54.41 41.22 -1.80
CA LEU A 16 54.65 40.91 -3.21
C LEU A 16 53.60 39.89 -3.62
N GLY A 17 52.99 40.11 -4.78
CA GLY A 17 51.99 39.20 -5.31
C GLY A 17 52.59 37.86 -5.70
N MET A 18 51.72 36.88 -5.88
CA MET A 18 51.73 35.93 -7.02
C MET A 18 50.34 35.30 -7.10
N THR A 19 49.83 35.24 -8.32
CA THR A 19 48.69 34.41 -8.72
C THR A 19 48.94 32.95 -8.36
N ALA A 20 47.99 32.33 -7.67
CA ALA A 20 47.87 30.88 -7.62
C ALA A 20 46.43 30.51 -8.04
N CYS A 21 46.33 29.82 -9.17
CA CYS A 21 45.20 28.96 -9.47
C CYS A 21 45.12 27.92 -8.35
N ASN A 22 44.11 27.99 -7.50
CA ASN A 22 43.74 26.87 -6.65
C ASN A 22 42.44 26.28 -7.17
N ASN A 23 42.63 25.24 -7.97
CA ASN A 23 41.68 24.16 -8.16
C ASN A 23 41.64 23.37 -6.85
N GLU A 24 41.05 23.95 -5.81
CA GLU A 24 40.72 23.23 -4.57
C GLU A 24 39.32 22.69 -4.77
N ASP A 25 39.29 21.51 -5.39
CA ASP A 25 38.23 20.53 -5.30
C ASP A 25 38.14 20.14 -3.81
N VAL A 26 37.50 20.98 -3.00
CA VAL A 26 37.20 20.66 -1.61
C VAL A 26 36.20 19.51 -1.70
N PRO A 27 36.56 18.28 -1.29
CA PRO A 27 35.56 17.22 -1.21
C PRO A 27 34.47 17.77 -0.28
N PRO A 28 33.19 17.78 -0.68
CA PRO A 28 32.14 18.17 0.24
C PRO A 28 32.34 17.29 1.48
N VAL A 29 32.56 17.95 2.62
CA VAL A 29 32.62 17.29 3.91
C VAL A 29 31.23 16.69 4.06
N ASN A 30 31.10 15.41 3.73
CA ASN A 30 29.84 14.69 3.89
C ASN A 30 29.50 14.78 5.37
N ASN A 31 28.50 15.60 5.70
CA ASN A 31 27.84 15.50 6.98
C ASN A 31 27.41 14.04 7.13
N PRO A 32 27.79 13.33 8.20
CA PRO A 32 27.49 11.90 8.37
C PRO A 32 25.99 11.53 8.31
N GLY A 33 25.09 12.53 8.28
CA GLY A 33 23.65 12.36 8.15
C GLY A 33 23.09 12.65 6.74
N GLU A 34 23.89 13.09 5.78
CA GLU A 34 23.43 13.33 4.41
C GLU A 34 23.80 12.15 3.50
N GLY A 35 22.82 11.61 2.79
CA GLY A 35 23.06 10.55 1.80
C GLY A 35 24.12 10.95 0.76
N THR A 36 24.84 9.97 0.23
CA THR A 36 25.96 10.19 -0.73
C THR A 36 25.63 9.80 -2.17
N THR A 37 24.42 9.29 -2.42
CA THR A 37 23.91 8.89 -3.74
C THR A 37 22.40 9.15 -3.81
N PHE A 38 21.80 9.05 -4.98
CA PHE A 38 20.36 9.17 -5.18
C PHE A 38 19.72 7.85 -5.62
N ALA A 39 18.46 7.68 -5.26
CA ALA A 39 17.61 6.61 -5.73
C ALA A 39 16.27 7.15 -6.22
N GLY A 40 15.65 6.42 -7.14
CA GLY A 40 14.34 6.69 -7.71
C GLY A 40 13.48 5.44 -7.65
N MET A 41 12.17 5.59 -7.91
CA MET A 41 11.30 4.42 -8.04
C MET A 41 10.13 4.66 -8.99
N TYR A 42 9.70 3.56 -9.61
CA TYR A 42 8.41 3.41 -10.25
C TYR A 42 7.50 2.57 -9.36
N VAL A 43 6.25 2.98 -9.24
CA VAL A 43 5.22 2.24 -8.52
C VAL A 43 4.16 1.84 -9.50
N SER A 44 3.84 0.55 -9.56
CA SER A 44 2.68 0.05 -10.26
C SER A 44 1.57 -0.18 -9.24
N ALA A 45 0.63 0.76 -9.16
CA ALA A 45 -0.65 0.51 -8.55
C ALA A 45 -1.41 -0.37 -9.52
N MET A 46 -1.60 -1.64 -9.15
CA MET A 46 -2.13 -2.64 -10.05
C MET A 46 -3.59 -2.34 -10.42
N LYS A 47 -3.77 -1.50 -11.44
CA LYS A 47 -5.04 -1.16 -12.09
C LYS A 47 -5.34 -2.12 -13.23
N ASP A 48 -4.30 -2.73 -13.81
CA ASP A 48 -4.44 -3.67 -14.92
C ASP A 48 -4.87 -5.06 -14.48
N VAL A 49 -5.84 -5.54 -15.25
CA VAL A 49 -6.53 -6.83 -15.28
C VAL A 49 -5.60 -8.01 -15.56
N SER A 50 -4.62 -8.22 -14.67
CA SER A 50 -3.90 -9.50 -14.66
C SER A 50 -4.87 -10.58 -14.15
N THR A 51 -5.49 -11.30 -15.08
CA THR A 51 -6.46 -12.39 -14.91
C THR A 51 -6.44 -13.00 -13.50
N ARG A 52 -7.33 -12.48 -12.63
CA ARG A 52 -7.74 -13.18 -11.38
C ARG A 52 -8.84 -14.20 -11.66
N ALA A 53 -9.26 -14.26 -12.92
CA ALA A 53 -10.13 -15.24 -13.51
C ALA A 53 -9.58 -16.67 -13.36
N VAL A 54 -10.42 -17.59 -12.85
CA VAL A 54 -10.19 -19.04 -12.90
C VAL A 54 -10.36 -19.56 -14.34
N ASN A 55 -11.12 -18.85 -15.18
CA ASN A 55 -11.34 -19.22 -16.58
C ASN A 55 -11.67 -17.99 -17.44
N ASP A 56 -11.55 -18.15 -18.75
CA ASP A 56 -11.74 -17.09 -19.76
C ASP A 56 -13.11 -16.39 -19.74
N ASN A 57 -14.09 -16.91 -18.99
CA ASN A 57 -15.43 -16.30 -18.87
C ASN A 57 -15.55 -15.32 -17.68
N GLN A 58 -14.52 -15.21 -16.82
CA GLN A 58 -14.52 -14.24 -15.73
C GLN A 58 -13.90 -12.91 -16.19
N GLU A 59 -14.70 -11.85 -16.21
CA GLU A 59 -14.21 -10.50 -16.44
C GLU A 59 -13.53 -9.97 -15.18
N ASP A 60 -12.28 -9.50 -15.32
CA ASP A 60 -11.60 -8.81 -14.23
C ASP A 60 -12.28 -7.45 -13.96
N TYR A 61 -12.55 -7.19 -12.69
CA TYR A 61 -13.09 -5.91 -12.22
C TYR A 61 -12.00 -5.10 -11.53
N GLY A 62 -11.61 -3.97 -12.15
CA GLY A 62 -10.53 -3.10 -11.65
C GLY A 62 -10.87 -2.23 -10.43
N GLY A 63 -12.11 -2.29 -9.94
CA GLY A 63 -12.60 -1.44 -8.85
C GLY A 63 -13.10 -0.07 -9.29
N ARG A 64 -13.71 0.67 -8.35
CA ARG A 64 -14.18 2.05 -8.55
C ARG A 64 -12.99 3.01 -8.61
N THR A 65 -13.16 4.16 -9.26
CA THR A 65 -12.12 5.20 -9.32
C THR A 65 -11.62 5.60 -7.93
N GLU A 66 -12.54 5.75 -6.96
CA GLU A 66 -12.20 6.12 -5.59
C GLU A 66 -11.39 5.04 -4.85
N GLU A 67 -11.48 3.77 -5.27
CA GLU A 67 -10.74 2.66 -4.65
C GLU A 67 -9.29 2.60 -5.13
N SER A 68 -8.98 3.28 -6.24
CA SER A 68 -7.66 3.27 -6.88
C SER A 68 -6.82 4.52 -6.56
N LYS A 69 -7.39 5.56 -5.93
CA LYS A 69 -6.67 6.81 -5.74
C LYS A 69 -5.55 6.67 -4.70
N LEU A 70 -4.38 7.19 -5.04
CA LEU A 70 -3.21 7.29 -4.18
C LEU A 70 -2.96 8.76 -3.87
N THR A 71 -2.87 9.12 -2.58
CA THR A 71 -2.74 10.52 -2.14
C THR A 71 -1.48 10.79 -1.34
N GLU A 72 -1.02 9.80 -0.57
CA GLU A 72 0.16 9.85 0.28
C GLU A 72 0.93 8.55 0.13
N LEU A 73 2.25 8.66 -0.01
CA LEU A 73 3.19 7.54 -0.07
C LEU A 73 4.17 7.65 1.10
N GLN A 74 4.38 6.53 1.79
CA GLN A 74 5.51 6.34 2.71
C GLN A 74 6.42 5.22 2.20
N LEU A 75 7.72 5.51 2.11
CA LEU A 75 8.78 4.50 2.02
C LEU A 75 9.23 4.15 3.44
N LEU A 76 9.11 2.88 3.81
CA LEU A 76 9.78 2.31 4.96
C LEU A 76 11.16 1.85 4.52
N SER A 77 12.19 2.26 5.25
CA SER A 77 13.57 1.84 5.00
C SER A 77 14.36 1.75 6.29
N ASN A 78 15.31 0.80 6.34
CA ASN A 78 16.22 0.62 7.47
C ASN A 78 17.34 1.68 7.52
N VAL A 79 17.44 2.52 6.48
CA VAL A 79 18.41 3.62 6.41
C VAL A 79 17.70 4.95 6.59
N LEU A 80 16.76 5.29 5.70
CA LEU A 80 16.03 6.55 5.74
C LEU A 80 14.63 6.37 5.17
N SER A 81 13.63 6.46 6.05
CA SER A 81 12.22 6.48 5.64
C SER A 81 11.85 7.85 5.11
N GLN A 82 10.96 7.88 4.11
CA GLN A 82 10.60 9.09 3.38
C GLN A 82 9.10 9.12 3.09
N THR A 83 8.58 10.31 2.84
CA THR A 83 7.16 10.51 2.52
C THR A 83 6.99 11.45 1.35
N TRP A 84 6.01 11.16 0.50
CA TRP A 84 5.65 11.98 -0.65
C TRP A 84 4.13 12.16 -0.69
N THR A 85 3.70 13.26 -1.30
CA THR A 85 2.28 13.52 -1.59
C THR A 85 2.04 13.47 -3.09
N LEU A 86 0.81 13.22 -3.51
CA LEU A 86 0.48 13.23 -4.94
C LEU A 86 0.74 14.64 -5.51
N GLY A 87 1.53 14.70 -6.59
CA GLY A 87 1.78 15.88 -7.39
C GLY A 87 0.84 15.96 -8.59
N THR A 88 0.64 17.18 -9.09
CA THR A 88 -0.12 17.43 -10.34
C THR A 88 0.78 17.71 -11.54
N VAL A 89 2.08 17.86 -11.29
CA VAL A 89 3.11 18.12 -12.28
C VAL A 89 4.19 17.07 -12.10
N ALA A 90 4.75 16.60 -13.21
CA ALA A 90 5.89 15.69 -13.17
C ALA A 90 7.08 16.37 -12.48
N ASP A 91 7.95 15.55 -11.87
CA ASP A 91 9.28 15.96 -11.44
C ASP A 91 9.34 16.96 -10.27
N GLU A 92 8.22 17.19 -9.58
CA GLU A 92 8.13 18.04 -8.39
C GLU A 92 8.77 17.36 -7.16
N THR A 93 9.64 18.08 -6.45
CA THR A 93 10.33 17.58 -5.25
C THR A 93 9.32 17.20 -4.15
N GLY A 94 9.55 16.07 -3.48
CA GLY A 94 8.66 15.59 -2.41
C GLY A 94 7.29 15.12 -2.90
N LYS A 95 7.14 14.90 -4.21
CA LYS A 95 5.93 14.36 -4.82
C LYS A 95 6.13 13.02 -5.51
N PHE A 96 5.02 12.35 -5.77
CA PHE A 96 4.91 11.32 -6.79
C PHE A 96 3.79 11.68 -7.76
N TRP A 97 3.85 11.22 -9.00
CA TRP A 97 2.88 11.56 -10.04
C TRP A 97 2.60 10.36 -10.93
N GLU A 98 1.39 10.31 -11.47
CA GLU A 98 0.99 9.29 -12.43
C GLU A 98 1.75 9.50 -13.75
N THR A 99 2.15 8.40 -14.38
CA THR A 99 2.78 8.44 -15.70
C THR A 99 1.71 8.38 -16.81
N GLN A 100 2.13 8.29 -18.07
CA GLN A 100 1.19 8.10 -19.18
C GLN A 100 0.45 6.75 -19.11
N THR A 101 1.07 5.73 -18.50
CA THR A 101 0.43 4.44 -18.27
C THR A 101 -0.38 4.52 -16.98
N ALA A 102 -1.71 4.47 -17.12
CA ALA A 102 -2.62 4.59 -15.98
C ALA A 102 -2.32 3.56 -14.88
N GLY A 103 -2.36 3.99 -13.62
CA GLY A 103 -1.99 3.16 -12.47
C GLY A 103 -0.49 2.99 -12.25
N THR A 104 0.37 3.54 -13.12
CA THR A 104 1.81 3.60 -12.84
C THR A 104 2.22 5.00 -12.42
N PHE A 105 3.12 5.07 -11.44
CA PHE A 105 3.55 6.31 -10.83
C PHE A 105 5.07 6.37 -10.82
N LYS A 106 5.58 7.59 -10.89
CA LYS A 106 6.98 7.90 -10.64
C LYS A 106 7.08 8.75 -9.39
N VAL A 107 8.14 8.52 -8.62
CA VAL A 107 8.37 9.20 -7.35
C VAL A 107 9.60 10.09 -7.50
N ALA A 108 9.53 11.30 -6.94
CA ALA A 108 10.68 12.20 -6.89
C ALA A 108 11.87 11.47 -6.23
N PRO A 109 13.08 11.56 -6.83
CA PRO A 109 14.26 10.92 -6.27
C PRO A 109 14.53 11.38 -4.83
N TRP A 110 15.21 10.52 -4.07
CA TRP A 110 15.66 10.86 -2.73
C TRP A 110 17.15 10.57 -2.55
N LYS A 111 17.78 11.39 -1.71
CA LYS A 111 19.17 11.21 -1.29
C LYS A 111 19.25 10.06 -0.28
N THR A 112 20.19 9.14 -0.45
CA THR A 112 20.38 7.97 0.41
C THR A 112 21.84 7.49 0.40
N ASN A 113 22.14 6.41 1.12
CA ASN A 113 23.47 5.81 1.18
C ASN A 113 23.59 4.54 0.32
N PRO A 114 24.74 4.27 -0.30
CA PRO A 114 25.00 3.03 -1.02
C PRO A 114 24.91 1.80 -0.12
N GLY A 115 24.65 0.63 -0.72
CA GLY A 115 24.58 -0.65 -0.03
C GLY A 115 23.17 -1.24 0.02
N LEU A 116 23.05 -2.33 0.76
CA LEU A 116 21.82 -3.12 0.87
C LEU A 116 20.82 -2.43 1.79
N GLN A 117 19.59 -2.20 1.32
CA GLN A 117 18.51 -1.57 2.07
C GLN A 117 17.24 -2.40 1.98
N SER A 118 16.61 -2.66 3.12
CA SER A 118 15.25 -3.19 3.16
C SER A 118 14.28 -2.04 2.87
N MET A 119 13.32 -2.28 1.98
CA MET A 119 12.36 -1.28 1.53
C MET A 119 10.95 -1.87 1.46
N ALA A 120 9.95 -1.05 1.80
CA ALA A 120 8.55 -1.35 1.59
C ALA A 120 7.76 -0.05 1.37
N LEU A 121 6.70 -0.11 0.57
CA LEU A 121 5.82 1.03 0.31
C LEU A 121 4.50 0.86 1.05
N LEU A 122 4.00 1.97 1.61
CA LEU A 122 2.73 2.06 2.30
C LEU A 122 2.01 3.33 1.85
N PHE A 123 0.92 3.16 1.11
CA PHE A 123 0.10 4.25 0.60
C PHE A 123 -1.13 4.49 1.47
N ASN A 124 -1.56 5.76 1.52
CA ASN A 124 -2.81 6.21 2.15
C ASN A 124 -2.98 5.72 3.60
N LYS A 125 -1.86 5.57 4.32
CA LYS A 125 -1.79 4.83 5.58
C LYS A 125 -2.70 5.36 6.70
N GLY A 126 -3.08 6.64 6.63
CA GLY A 126 -3.77 7.32 7.72
C GLY A 126 -2.96 7.25 9.03
N SER A 127 -3.59 6.71 10.08
CA SER A 127 -2.96 6.53 11.39
C SER A 127 -2.11 5.26 11.50
N LEU A 128 -2.07 4.40 10.47
CA LEU A 128 -1.25 3.20 10.49
C LEU A 128 0.25 3.54 10.63
N SER A 129 0.93 2.66 11.35
CA SER A 129 2.37 2.70 11.57
C SER A 129 2.96 1.30 11.41
N ALA A 130 4.09 1.22 10.73
CA ALA A 130 4.83 0.00 10.47
C ALA A 130 6.32 0.28 10.48
N ASP A 131 7.10 -0.73 10.86
CA ASP A 131 8.56 -0.72 10.87
C ASP A 131 9.06 -1.71 9.83
N ILE A 132 10.02 -1.30 9.01
CA ILE A 132 10.62 -2.13 7.97
C ILE A 132 11.17 -3.46 8.49
N ALA A 133 11.69 -3.50 9.72
CA ALA A 133 12.25 -4.71 10.32
C ALA A 133 11.19 -5.79 10.56
N THR A 134 9.92 -5.38 10.68
CA THR A 134 8.79 -6.29 10.92
C THR A 134 7.78 -6.31 9.76
N ALA A 135 8.03 -5.52 8.70
CA ALA A 135 7.04 -5.28 7.66
C ALA A 135 6.57 -6.56 6.97
N ALA A 136 7.47 -7.49 6.70
CA ALA A 136 7.14 -8.76 6.02
C ALA A 136 6.03 -9.54 6.73
N ASP A 137 6.00 -9.51 8.07
CA ASP A 137 5.05 -10.26 8.90
C ASP A 137 4.14 -9.34 9.73
N LYS A 138 4.10 -8.05 9.40
CA LYS A 138 3.32 -7.07 10.14
C LYS A 138 1.84 -7.39 9.97
N THR A 139 1.18 -7.72 11.07
CA THR A 139 -0.27 -7.90 11.10
C THR A 139 -1.00 -6.62 11.55
N HIS A 140 -2.24 -6.47 11.09
CA HIS A 140 -3.15 -5.42 11.51
C HIS A 140 -4.55 -6.02 11.73
N GLY A 141 -5.23 -5.52 12.76
CA GLY A 141 -6.59 -5.91 13.09
C GLY A 141 -6.72 -6.87 14.27
N SER A 142 -7.91 -6.86 14.86
CA SER A 142 -8.36 -7.79 15.88
C SER A 142 -9.89 -7.92 15.82
N THR A 143 -10.46 -8.95 16.42
CA THR A 143 -11.92 -9.12 16.47
C THR A 143 -12.62 -7.97 17.20
N ALA A 144 -11.97 -7.36 18.19
CA ALA A 144 -12.51 -6.22 18.92
C ALA A 144 -12.61 -4.94 18.07
N THR A 145 -11.78 -4.83 17.02
CA THR A 145 -11.62 -3.60 16.22
C THR A 145 -11.91 -3.80 14.73
N ALA A 146 -12.18 -5.03 14.29
CA ALA A 146 -12.23 -5.44 12.88
C ALA A 146 -13.11 -4.56 11.99
N VAL A 147 -14.30 -4.17 12.47
CA VAL A 147 -15.22 -3.29 11.70
C VAL A 147 -14.59 -1.93 11.44
N ASN A 148 -13.96 -1.34 12.46
CA ASN A 148 -13.29 -0.04 12.35
C ASN A 148 -12.00 -0.14 11.53
N ASP A 149 -11.24 -1.21 11.72
CA ASP A 149 -9.98 -1.43 11.00
C ASP A 149 -10.25 -1.57 9.49
N ILE A 150 -11.25 -2.37 9.09
CA ILE A 150 -11.63 -2.52 7.69
C ILE A 150 -12.14 -1.21 7.10
N ALA A 151 -12.96 -0.46 7.85
CA ALA A 151 -13.41 0.86 7.40
C ALA A 151 -12.25 1.83 7.18
N ALA A 152 -11.23 1.79 8.05
CA ALA A 152 -10.03 2.60 7.91
C ALA A 152 -9.19 2.17 6.69
N LEU A 153 -9.03 0.87 6.45
CA LEU A 153 -8.31 0.35 5.30
C LEU A 153 -9.02 0.60 3.95
N ALA A 154 -10.35 0.65 3.96
CA ALA A 154 -11.22 0.73 2.78
C ALA A 154 -11.94 2.08 2.64
N THR A 155 -11.32 3.17 3.10
CA THR A 155 -11.89 4.51 2.95
C THR A 155 -11.77 4.97 1.51
N ASP A 156 -12.89 5.36 0.88
CA ASP A 156 -12.88 5.94 -0.48
C ASP A 156 -11.81 7.03 -0.62
N ASN A 157 -11.09 7.01 -1.74
CA ASN A 157 -9.93 7.84 -2.06
C ASN A 157 -8.66 7.60 -1.24
N LYS A 158 -8.74 6.72 -0.24
CA LYS A 158 -7.68 6.47 0.72
C LYS A 158 -7.57 4.98 1.05
N PHE A 159 -7.84 4.12 0.07
CA PHE A 159 -7.60 2.70 0.24
C PHE A 159 -6.12 2.48 0.55
N VAL A 160 -5.85 1.74 1.62
CA VAL A 160 -4.48 1.41 2.00
C VAL A 160 -3.94 0.40 1.00
N MET A 161 -2.80 0.72 0.40
CA MET A 161 -2.10 -0.17 -0.52
C MET A 161 -0.65 -0.34 -0.10
N THR A 162 -0.12 -1.55 -0.24
CA THR A 162 1.23 -1.89 0.19
C THR A 162 1.99 -2.68 -0.85
N SER A 163 3.31 -2.58 -0.82
CA SER A 163 4.20 -3.46 -1.59
C SER A 163 4.57 -4.70 -0.78
N LYS A 164 5.44 -5.54 -1.35
CA LYS A 164 6.26 -6.44 -0.52
C LYS A 164 7.34 -5.64 0.19
N ALA A 165 7.72 -6.09 1.38
CA ALA A 165 8.99 -5.74 2.00
C ALA A 165 10.10 -6.60 1.35
N GLU A 166 11.09 -5.94 0.77
CA GLU A 166 12.18 -6.58 0.03
C GLU A 166 13.50 -5.82 0.16
N GLN A 167 14.61 -6.46 -0.17
CA GLN A 167 15.92 -5.83 -0.14
C GLN A 167 16.33 -5.35 -1.54
N LYS A 168 16.85 -4.13 -1.61
CA LYS A 168 17.42 -3.53 -2.82
C LYS A 168 18.84 -3.08 -2.55
N THR A 169 19.71 -3.23 -3.55
CA THR A 169 21.10 -2.78 -3.47
C THR A 169 21.24 -1.42 -4.14
N ILE A 170 21.63 -0.40 -3.37
CA ILE A 170 21.86 0.95 -3.86
C ILE A 170 23.32 1.10 -4.35
N ALA A 171 23.50 1.48 -5.60
CA ALA A 171 24.79 1.81 -6.18
C ALA A 171 25.30 3.19 -5.71
N PRO A 172 26.62 3.36 -5.51
CA PRO A 172 27.21 4.65 -5.20
C PRO A 172 27.26 5.59 -6.41
N GLY A 173 27.35 6.90 -6.14
CA GLY A 173 27.66 7.91 -7.16
C GLY A 173 26.55 8.20 -8.18
N ILE A 174 25.31 7.76 -7.94
CA ILE A 174 24.18 8.11 -8.79
C ILE A 174 23.74 9.54 -8.48
N THR A 175 23.67 10.38 -9.51
CA THR A 175 23.19 11.76 -9.39
C THR A 175 21.67 11.81 -9.30
N GLU A 176 21.13 12.90 -8.77
CA GLU A 176 19.68 13.13 -8.73
C GLU A 176 19.07 13.04 -10.13
N ASP A 177 19.67 13.69 -11.13
CA ASP A 177 19.20 13.65 -12.52
C ASP A 177 19.23 12.24 -13.13
N ALA A 178 20.23 11.42 -12.79
CA ALA A 178 20.32 10.04 -13.26
C ALA A 178 19.22 9.16 -12.63
N ALA A 179 18.97 9.30 -11.33
CA ALA A 179 17.86 8.62 -10.66
C ALA A 179 16.49 9.14 -11.14
N LYS A 180 16.41 10.44 -11.48
CA LYS A 180 15.21 11.09 -12.00
C LYS A 180 14.87 10.64 -13.40
N THR A 181 15.83 10.57 -14.31
CA THR A 181 15.56 10.24 -15.72
C THR A 181 15.73 8.75 -16.03
N GLY A 182 16.32 8.00 -15.09
CA GLY A 182 16.58 6.58 -15.23
C GLY A 182 15.32 5.71 -15.28
N THR A 183 15.54 4.47 -15.73
CA THR A 183 14.49 3.47 -15.93
C THR A 183 14.88 2.08 -15.42
N SER A 184 16.03 1.96 -14.74
CA SER A 184 16.57 0.67 -14.32
C SER A 184 17.31 0.75 -12.99
N GLU A 185 17.48 -0.41 -12.35
CA GLU A 185 18.21 -0.53 -11.08
C GLU A 185 19.69 -0.12 -11.21
N ALA A 186 20.28 -0.16 -12.40
CA ALA A 186 21.63 0.34 -12.65
C ALA A 186 21.76 1.86 -12.40
N GLN A 187 20.65 2.58 -12.44
CA GLN A 187 20.53 4.00 -12.12
C GLN A 187 19.86 4.21 -10.76
N ASN A 188 19.84 3.19 -9.90
CA ASN A 188 19.08 3.15 -8.65
C ASN A 188 17.59 3.43 -8.81
N VAL A 189 16.99 3.03 -9.94
CA VAL A 189 15.54 3.17 -10.15
C VAL A 189 14.86 1.82 -9.99
N PHE A 190 14.11 1.68 -8.89
CA PHE A 190 13.48 0.41 -8.48
C PHE A 190 12.00 0.38 -8.83
N SER A 191 11.48 -0.80 -9.18
CA SER A 191 10.05 -0.98 -9.42
C SER A 191 9.38 -1.69 -8.25
N PHE A 192 8.24 -1.17 -7.82
CA PHE A 192 7.42 -1.78 -6.77
C PHE A 192 5.99 -1.95 -7.26
N ASP A 193 5.44 -3.14 -7.05
CA ASP A 193 4.03 -3.39 -7.23
C ASP A 193 3.28 -3.18 -5.92
N VAL A 194 2.15 -2.48 -5.95
CA VAL A 194 1.28 -2.29 -4.78
C VAL A 194 -0.13 -2.79 -5.02
N GLU A 195 -0.73 -3.33 -3.98
CA GLU A 195 -2.11 -3.83 -3.97
C GLU A 195 -2.85 -3.35 -2.72
N ARG A 196 -4.18 -3.31 -2.81
CA ARG A 196 -5.06 -3.05 -1.67
C ARG A 196 -4.91 -4.16 -0.64
N VAL A 197 -4.95 -3.78 0.63
CA VAL A 197 -4.91 -4.73 1.76
C VAL A 197 -6.24 -5.49 1.92
N VAL A 198 -7.33 -4.90 1.42
CA VAL A 198 -8.70 -5.43 1.53
C VAL A 198 -9.19 -6.03 0.22
N ALA A 199 -10.09 -7.00 0.32
CA ALA A 199 -10.86 -7.54 -0.79
C ALA A 199 -12.30 -7.01 -0.77
N GLN A 200 -12.96 -7.03 -1.92
CA GLN A 200 -14.35 -6.62 -2.08
C GLN A 200 -15.17 -7.77 -2.65
N GLY A 201 -16.33 -8.04 -2.05
CA GLY A 201 -17.32 -8.97 -2.56
C GLY A 201 -18.53 -8.21 -3.09
N LEU A 202 -18.96 -8.53 -4.31
CA LEU A 202 -20.11 -7.93 -4.98
C LEU A 202 -21.15 -9.02 -5.25
N VAL A 203 -22.42 -8.75 -4.99
CA VAL A 203 -23.52 -9.67 -5.26
C VAL A 203 -24.56 -8.97 -6.13
N ALA A 204 -24.86 -9.60 -7.27
CA ALA A 204 -25.89 -9.17 -8.19
C ALA A 204 -26.91 -10.29 -8.40
N LYS A 205 -28.19 -9.92 -8.49
CA LYS A 205 -29.26 -10.78 -8.96
C LYS A 205 -29.10 -10.98 -10.47
N ASP A 206 -29.31 -12.21 -10.93
CA ASP A 206 -29.43 -12.50 -12.34
C ASP A 206 -30.82 -12.07 -12.85
N ALA A 207 -30.89 -11.46 -14.03
CA ALA A 207 -32.15 -11.06 -14.64
C ALA A 207 -33.08 -12.25 -14.91
N THR A 208 -32.54 -13.46 -15.05
CA THR A 208 -33.27 -14.71 -15.23
C THR A 208 -33.64 -15.39 -13.92
N LEU A 209 -33.35 -14.79 -12.75
CA LEU A 209 -33.83 -15.28 -11.45
C LEU A 209 -35.32 -14.95 -11.27
N GLU A 210 -36.08 -15.47 -12.22
CA GLU A 210 -37.51 -15.40 -12.41
C GLU A 210 -37.92 -16.82 -12.84
N GLU A 211 -38.08 -17.72 -11.88
CA GLU A 211 -38.32 -19.13 -12.16
C GLU A 211 -39.81 -19.43 -12.31
N ASN A 212 -40.14 -20.29 -13.28
CA ASN A 212 -41.47 -20.88 -13.30
C ASN A 212 -41.59 -21.86 -12.11
N THR A 213 -42.77 -21.96 -11.53
CA THR A 213 -43.04 -23.06 -10.59
C THR A 213 -42.80 -24.40 -11.30
N ALA A 214 -42.36 -25.43 -10.58
CA ALA A 214 -42.01 -26.72 -11.17
C ALA A 214 -43.17 -27.37 -11.97
N ASP A 215 -44.42 -26.99 -11.69
CA ASP A 215 -45.62 -27.44 -12.39
C ASP A 215 -46.02 -26.55 -13.60
N GLY A 216 -45.26 -25.49 -13.88
CA GLY A 216 -45.46 -24.57 -15.00
C GLY A 216 -46.68 -23.65 -14.88
N LYS A 217 -47.31 -23.59 -13.70
CA LYS A 217 -48.58 -22.86 -13.49
C LYS A 217 -48.41 -21.45 -12.92
N GLY A 218 -47.21 -21.08 -12.49
CA GLY A 218 -46.92 -19.79 -11.93
C GLY A 218 -45.48 -19.37 -12.16
N LYS A 219 -45.19 -18.14 -11.77
CA LYS A 219 -43.86 -17.53 -11.81
C LYS A 219 -43.52 -17.03 -10.41
N VAL A 220 -42.29 -17.29 -9.95
CA VAL A 220 -41.75 -16.78 -8.70
C VAL A 220 -40.79 -15.65 -9.04
N ASP A 221 -41.11 -14.44 -8.56
CA ASP A 221 -40.17 -13.32 -8.59
C ASP A 221 -39.58 -13.13 -7.20
N LEU A 222 -38.26 -13.32 -7.09
CA LEU A 222 -37.52 -13.10 -5.85
C LEU A 222 -37.07 -11.63 -5.78
N THR A 223 -37.75 -10.82 -4.98
CA THR A 223 -37.38 -9.44 -4.69
C THR A 223 -36.68 -9.32 -3.34
N ASP A 224 -36.03 -8.17 -3.10
CA ASP A 224 -35.45 -7.82 -1.79
C ASP A 224 -34.42 -8.81 -1.23
N ILE A 225 -33.69 -9.48 -2.13
CA ILE A 225 -32.61 -10.40 -1.75
C ILE A 225 -31.54 -9.62 -1.00
N LYS A 226 -31.17 -10.11 0.19
CA LYS A 226 -30.07 -9.57 0.98
C LYS A 226 -28.94 -10.57 1.10
N TYR A 227 -27.73 -10.04 1.19
CA TYR A 227 -26.51 -10.81 1.43
C TYR A 227 -25.66 -10.15 2.50
N THR A 228 -24.81 -10.94 3.13
CA THR A 228 -23.73 -10.44 3.99
C THR A 228 -22.51 -11.34 3.85
N ALA A 229 -21.32 -10.76 4.00
CA ALA A 229 -20.11 -11.54 4.16
C ALA A 229 -20.08 -12.16 5.57
N ILE A 230 -19.67 -13.42 5.66
CA ILE A 230 -19.42 -14.11 6.93
C ILE A 230 -18.03 -14.74 6.89
N ASN A 231 -17.44 -14.96 8.07
CA ASN A 231 -16.13 -15.61 8.21
C ASN A 231 -14.99 -14.85 7.51
N GLY A 232 -15.07 -13.51 7.46
CA GLY A 232 -13.93 -12.68 7.10
C GLY A 232 -12.85 -12.73 8.19
N ALA A 233 -11.58 -12.62 7.82
CA ALA A 233 -10.50 -12.59 8.80
C ALA A 233 -10.53 -11.29 9.62
N ALA A 234 -10.49 -11.41 10.95
CA ALA A 234 -10.44 -10.23 11.84
C ALA A 234 -9.05 -9.59 11.90
N LYS A 235 -8.05 -10.23 11.30
CA LYS A 235 -6.65 -9.81 11.25
C LYS A 235 -6.07 -10.18 9.89
N THR A 236 -5.22 -9.31 9.35
CA THR A 236 -4.56 -9.51 8.06
C THR A 236 -3.08 -9.15 8.13
N TYR A 237 -2.28 -9.68 7.21
CA TYR A 237 -0.95 -9.15 6.95
C TYR A 237 -1.05 -7.83 6.18
N LEU A 238 -0.32 -6.82 6.63
CA LEU A 238 -0.40 -5.49 6.05
C LEU A 238 0.35 -5.39 4.72
N PHE A 239 1.45 -6.14 4.55
CA PHE A 239 2.29 -6.13 3.34
C PHE A 239 2.07 -7.38 2.48
N ARG A 240 2.35 -7.26 1.19
CA ARG A 240 2.08 -8.30 0.17
C ARG A 240 2.98 -9.54 0.26
N ASN A 241 3.84 -9.64 1.28
CA ASN A 241 4.76 -10.77 1.45
C ASN A 241 4.03 -12.12 1.50
N HIS A 242 2.79 -12.13 1.98
CA HIS A 242 1.93 -13.31 2.13
C HIS A 242 0.73 -13.34 1.15
N ALA A 243 0.72 -12.48 0.13
CA ALA A 243 -0.42 -12.34 -0.78
C ALA A 243 -0.56 -13.49 -1.80
N GLY A 244 0.46 -14.35 -1.94
CA GLY A 244 0.48 -15.41 -2.95
C GLY A 244 0.57 -14.91 -4.39
N LYS A 245 0.31 -15.83 -5.33
CA LYS A 245 0.14 -15.54 -6.76
C LYS A 245 -1.23 -14.92 -7.01
N ARG A 246 -1.37 -14.26 -8.17
CA ARG A 246 -2.63 -13.59 -8.57
C ARG A 246 -3.55 -14.48 -9.40
N THR A 247 -3.06 -15.61 -9.89
CA THR A 247 -3.87 -16.60 -10.58
C THR A 247 -4.37 -17.59 -9.55
N ILE A 248 -5.68 -17.76 -9.50
CA ILE A 248 -6.31 -18.80 -8.71
C ILE A 248 -6.02 -20.14 -9.40
N GLY A 249 -5.61 -21.14 -8.63
CA GLY A 249 -5.42 -22.49 -9.15
C GLY A 249 -6.76 -23.17 -9.48
N ASP A 250 -6.81 -23.87 -10.61
CA ASP A 250 -8.02 -24.58 -11.07
C ASP A 250 -8.44 -25.73 -10.15
N ALA A 251 -7.54 -26.23 -9.30
CA ALA A 251 -7.75 -27.43 -8.50
C ALA A 251 -8.52 -27.19 -7.21
N ASP A 252 -8.25 -26.09 -6.51
CA ASP A 252 -8.75 -25.78 -5.17
C ASP A 252 -9.42 -24.41 -5.06
N GLY A 253 -9.35 -23.58 -6.11
CA GLY A 253 -9.92 -22.24 -6.07
C GLY A 253 -9.14 -21.28 -5.16
N LEU A 254 -7.87 -21.60 -4.84
CA LEU A 254 -7.01 -20.79 -3.97
C LEU A 254 -5.89 -20.09 -4.75
N TYR A 255 -5.38 -19.00 -4.19
CA TYR A 255 -4.19 -18.33 -4.69
C TYR A 255 -2.93 -19.08 -4.22
N GLU A 256 -2.12 -19.54 -5.16
CA GLU A 256 -0.91 -20.29 -4.83
C GLU A 256 0.04 -19.46 -3.94
N GLY A 257 0.40 -20.00 -2.77
CA GLY A 257 1.31 -19.35 -1.82
C GLY A 257 0.69 -18.17 -1.06
N PHE A 258 -0.63 -17.98 -1.13
CA PHE A 258 -1.32 -17.08 -0.21
C PHE A 258 -1.32 -17.67 1.20
N VAL A 259 -1.04 -16.83 2.19
CA VAL A 259 -1.08 -17.22 3.60
C VAL A 259 -1.87 -16.16 4.36
N SER A 260 -2.99 -16.56 4.95
CA SER A 260 -3.78 -15.67 5.81
C SER A 260 -3.11 -15.51 7.17
N ALA A 261 -3.25 -14.34 7.80
CA ALA A 261 -2.78 -14.11 9.17
C ALA A 261 -3.54 -14.95 10.23
N ILE A 262 -4.56 -15.68 9.79
CA ILE A 262 -5.34 -16.61 10.59
C ILE A 262 -5.29 -18.04 10.02
N ASP A 263 -4.41 -18.37 9.06
CA ASP A 263 -4.43 -19.68 8.38
C ASP A 263 -3.94 -20.84 9.26
N GLY A 264 -3.13 -20.56 10.29
CA GLY A 264 -2.44 -21.55 11.09
C GLY A 264 -3.30 -22.38 12.06
N TYR A 265 -4.63 -22.34 11.96
CA TYR A 265 -5.50 -23.07 12.87
C TYR A 265 -6.23 -24.23 12.16
N SER A 266 -5.98 -25.45 12.63
CA SER A 266 -6.52 -26.69 12.05
C SER A 266 -8.04 -26.82 12.11
N ASP A 267 -8.69 -26.04 12.97
CA ASP A 267 -10.15 -25.95 13.14
C ASP A 267 -10.85 -25.16 12.01
N PHE A 268 -10.10 -24.52 11.09
CA PHE A 268 -10.66 -23.89 9.89
C PHE A 268 -11.12 -24.88 8.81
N GLU A 269 -10.69 -26.16 8.85
CA GLU A 269 -11.15 -27.19 7.91
C GLU A 269 -12.67 -27.39 7.96
N ALA A 270 -13.31 -27.09 9.10
CA ALA A 270 -14.77 -27.03 9.25
C ALA A 270 -15.31 -25.62 8.96
N ALA A 271 -15.08 -25.09 7.75
CA ALA A 271 -15.34 -23.71 7.33
C ALA A 271 -16.77 -23.17 7.62
N LYS A 272 -17.76 -24.06 7.78
CA LYS A 272 -19.15 -23.68 8.08
C LYS A 272 -19.38 -23.37 9.56
N GLU A 273 -18.72 -24.09 10.47
CA GLU A 273 -18.84 -23.94 11.92
C GLU A 273 -17.49 -24.26 12.59
N PRO A 274 -16.49 -23.36 12.48
CA PRO A 274 -15.20 -23.58 13.12
C PRO A 274 -15.38 -23.56 14.64
N GLU A 275 -15.03 -24.68 15.27
CA GLU A 275 -15.01 -24.84 16.72
C GLU A 275 -13.72 -24.26 17.31
N GLY A 276 -13.68 -24.05 18.64
CA GLY A 276 -12.42 -23.69 19.31
C GLY A 276 -11.90 -22.29 19.01
N SER A 277 -10.59 -22.17 18.78
CA SER A 277 -9.87 -20.90 18.73
C SER A 277 -9.96 -20.15 17.40
N ALA A 278 -10.22 -20.86 16.29
CA ALA A 278 -10.53 -20.24 15.00
C ALA A 278 -11.72 -19.29 15.12
N LYS A 279 -12.68 -19.68 15.97
CA LYS A 279 -13.91 -18.93 16.22
C LYS A 279 -13.58 -17.45 16.48
N GLU A 280 -12.65 -17.22 17.38
CA GLU A 280 -12.25 -15.92 17.92
C GLU A 280 -11.54 -15.01 16.92
N ASN A 281 -11.07 -15.55 15.78
CA ASN A 281 -10.30 -14.82 14.78
C ASN A 281 -11.12 -14.44 13.52
N LEU A 282 -12.44 -14.72 13.54
CA LEU A 282 -13.36 -14.46 12.44
C LEU A 282 -14.37 -13.35 12.75
N ILE A 283 -14.69 -12.59 11.72
CA ILE A 283 -15.76 -11.60 11.68
C ILE A 283 -17.08 -12.34 11.48
N ARG A 284 -17.88 -12.48 12.54
CA ARG A 284 -19.25 -13.01 12.49
C ARG A 284 -20.15 -12.44 13.58
N LEU A 285 -21.45 -12.53 13.35
CA LEU A 285 -22.49 -12.06 14.28
C LEU A 285 -22.28 -12.59 15.71
N GLY A 286 -22.01 -13.88 15.88
CA GLY A 286 -21.84 -14.50 17.20
C GLY A 286 -20.56 -14.12 17.98
N ASN A 287 -19.59 -13.46 17.35
CA ASN A 287 -18.30 -13.10 17.95
C ASN A 287 -18.03 -11.60 18.00
N LEU A 288 -18.76 -10.81 17.22
CA LEU A 288 -18.69 -9.34 17.23
C LEU A 288 -19.75 -8.73 18.16
N LEU A 289 -20.84 -9.45 18.41
CA LEU A 289 -21.80 -9.08 19.44
C LEU A 289 -21.20 -9.40 20.81
N SER A 290 -21.13 -8.42 21.71
CA SER A 290 -20.84 -8.75 23.11
C SER A 290 -21.96 -9.66 23.64
N LYS A 291 -21.60 -10.63 24.49
CA LYS A 291 -22.57 -11.50 25.17
C LYS A 291 -23.66 -10.69 25.90
N ASP A 292 -23.33 -9.47 26.29
CA ASP A 292 -24.17 -8.59 27.09
C ASP A 292 -24.97 -7.56 26.25
N ASN A 293 -24.74 -7.47 24.94
CA ASN A 293 -25.52 -6.60 24.05
C ASN A 293 -25.67 -7.18 22.63
N PRO A 294 -26.51 -8.21 22.45
CA PRO A 294 -26.74 -8.87 21.15
C PRO A 294 -27.52 -8.01 20.13
N GLN A 295 -27.84 -6.76 20.45
CA GLN A 295 -28.64 -5.87 19.59
C GLN A 295 -27.81 -4.94 18.70
N GLN A 296 -26.49 -5.14 18.59
CA GLN A 296 -25.68 -4.30 17.72
C GLN A 296 -25.97 -4.62 16.25
N ASN A 297 -26.96 -3.93 15.69
CA ASN A 297 -27.30 -3.91 14.26
C ASN A 297 -26.17 -3.32 13.38
N ASP A 298 -25.06 -2.90 13.98
CA ASP A 298 -23.95 -2.21 13.34
C ASP A 298 -22.73 -3.13 13.20
N LEU A 299 -22.82 -4.09 12.27
CA LEU A 299 -21.67 -4.84 11.78
C LEU A 299 -20.87 -4.04 10.72
N GLY A 300 -21.17 -2.75 10.55
CA GLY A 300 -20.61 -1.89 9.51
C GLY A 300 -20.69 -2.52 8.11
N MET A 301 -19.53 -2.74 7.48
CA MET A 301 -19.41 -3.31 6.14
C MET A 301 -19.95 -4.76 6.04
N TYR A 302 -20.12 -5.45 7.18
CA TYR A 302 -20.66 -6.82 7.29
C TYR A 302 -22.15 -6.86 7.67
N ALA A 303 -22.83 -5.72 7.69
CA ALA A 303 -24.28 -5.71 7.80
C ALA A 303 -24.93 -6.32 6.54
N ALA A 304 -26.13 -6.88 6.66
CA ALA A 304 -26.87 -7.40 5.51
C ALA A 304 -27.24 -6.26 4.55
N LYS A 305 -26.94 -6.43 3.26
CA LYS A 305 -27.15 -5.44 2.19
C LYS A 305 -28.01 -6.02 1.09
N ASN A 306 -28.73 -5.16 0.37
CA ASN A 306 -29.48 -5.59 -0.81
C ASN A 306 -28.51 -6.03 -1.91
N ALA A 307 -28.79 -7.17 -2.53
CA ALA A 307 -28.13 -7.55 -3.77
C ALA A 307 -28.46 -6.51 -4.86
N ALA A 308 -27.48 -6.18 -5.69
CA ALA A 308 -27.69 -5.30 -6.83
C ALA A 308 -28.61 -5.97 -7.87
N ALA A 309 -29.34 -5.20 -8.67
CA ALA A 309 -30.22 -5.77 -9.70
C ALA A 309 -29.44 -6.39 -10.87
N ASN A 310 -28.17 -6.02 -11.05
CA ASN A 310 -27.28 -6.56 -12.07
C ASN A 310 -25.80 -6.24 -11.73
N ALA A 311 -24.87 -6.84 -12.50
CA ALA A 311 -23.44 -6.66 -12.30
C ALA A 311 -22.96 -5.21 -12.47
N SER A 312 -23.58 -4.43 -13.36
CA SER A 312 -23.19 -3.02 -13.58
C SER A 312 -23.51 -2.17 -12.36
N GLU A 313 -24.69 -2.35 -11.77
CA GLU A 313 -25.07 -1.68 -10.53
C GLU A 313 -24.15 -2.10 -9.37
N ALA A 314 -23.87 -3.40 -9.24
CA ALA A 314 -22.98 -3.91 -8.19
C ALA A 314 -21.60 -3.24 -8.22
N LYS A 315 -21.04 -3.00 -9.42
CA LYS A 315 -19.75 -2.33 -9.63
C LYS A 315 -19.77 -0.83 -9.23
N THR A 316 -20.93 -0.21 -9.04
CA THR A 316 -21.00 1.22 -8.63
C THR A 316 -21.12 1.43 -7.13
N CYS A 317 -21.54 0.41 -6.40
CA CYS A 317 -21.90 0.52 -5.00
C CYS A 317 -20.67 0.51 -4.07
N ARG A 318 -20.75 1.31 -3.01
CA ARG A 318 -19.86 1.21 -1.86
C ARG A 318 -20.44 0.19 -0.89
N TYR A 319 -19.78 -0.95 -0.76
CA TYR A 319 -20.12 -1.98 0.22
C TYR A 319 -19.02 -2.09 1.25
#